data_AF-A0A0P0YS54-F1
#
_entry.id   AF-A0A0P0YS54-F1
#
_cell.length_a   1.000
_cell.length_b   1.000
_cell.length_c   1.000
_cell.angle_alpha   90.00
_cell.angle_beta   90.00
_cell.angle_gamma   90.00
#
_symmetry.space_group_name_H-M   'P 1'
#
loop_
_entity.id
_entity.type
_entity.pdbx_description
1 polymer ?
#
loop_
_entity_poly.entity_id
_entity_poly.type
_entity_poly.pdbx_seq_one_letter_code
_entity_poly.pdbx_strand_id
1 'polypeptide(L)'
;MDMLHLSARPDARTVVTYHSDIVKQKRLMKLYQPLQERFLASVDCIVASSPNYVASSQTLKKYQDKTVVIPFGLEQHDVQHDPQRVAHWRETVGDNFFLFVGAFRYYKGLHILLDAAERSRLPVVIVGGGPLEAEVRREAQQRGLSNVVFTGMLNDEDKYILFQLCRGVVFPSHLRSEAFGITLLEGARFARPLISCEIGTGTSFINQDKVNGCVIPPNDSQALVEAMNELWHNDETASRYGENSRRRFEEMFTADHMIDAYVNLYTTLLEANPEASYPRRCGGGQRVSVDSSDYQSLPRDPAPGPAAAPAGDTSGPTPHSSARSDRSRWRPARSPRLLPPLSAQYAWCRWHTASPCRSSPGRRVYARPAAAPADRGTATGGRFRRSSWWCLCGRSARSGLPAPAAYRCHSPA
;
A
#
# COMPACT_ATOMS: atom_id res chain seq x y z
N MET A 1 -16.68 0.34 -17.10
CA MET A 1 -17.52 -0.15 -15.99
C MET A 1 -18.88 0.51 -16.00
N ASP A 2 -18.96 1.84 -16.04
CA ASP A 2 -20.20 2.61 -15.94
C ASP A 2 -21.25 2.23 -16.98
N MET A 3 -20.87 2.20 -18.26
CA MET A 3 -21.78 1.76 -19.34
C MET A 3 -22.25 0.32 -19.16
N LEU A 4 -21.39 -0.57 -18.65
CA LEU A 4 -21.73 -1.97 -18.44
C LEU A 4 -22.78 -2.09 -17.33
N HIS A 5 -22.59 -1.39 -16.21
CA HIS A 5 -23.57 -1.36 -15.12
C HIS A 5 -24.92 -0.83 -15.59
N LEU A 6 -24.94 0.30 -16.32
CA LEU A 6 -26.17 0.91 -16.81
C LEU A 6 -26.88 0.08 -17.89
N SER A 7 -26.12 -0.67 -18.68
CA SER A 7 -26.66 -1.59 -19.70
C SER A 7 -27.18 -2.89 -19.09
N ALA A 8 -26.43 -3.46 -18.15
CA ALA A 8 -26.76 -4.74 -17.52
C ALA A 8 -27.91 -4.63 -16.52
N ARG A 9 -28.09 -3.46 -15.88
CA ARG A 9 -29.14 -3.19 -14.87
C ARG A 9 -29.24 -4.33 -13.84
N PRO A 10 -28.19 -4.54 -13.03
CA PRO A 10 -28.17 -5.64 -12.08
C PRO A 10 -29.34 -5.53 -11.09
N ASP A 11 -30.02 -6.65 -10.86
CA ASP A 11 -31.08 -6.76 -9.83
C ASP A 11 -30.51 -6.88 -8.40
N ALA A 12 -29.18 -7.04 -8.28
CA ALA A 12 -28.47 -7.11 -7.01
C ALA A 12 -28.07 -5.73 -6.49
N ARG A 13 -27.86 -5.63 -5.16
CA ARG A 13 -27.27 -4.44 -4.53
C ARG A 13 -25.89 -4.16 -5.10
N THR A 14 -25.60 -2.88 -5.30
CA THR A 14 -24.40 -2.40 -5.97
C THR A 14 -23.63 -1.42 -5.10
N VAL A 15 -22.37 -1.76 -4.86
CA VAL A 15 -21.41 -0.95 -4.13
C VAL A 15 -20.28 -0.56 -5.08
N VAL A 16 -19.83 0.69 -5.02
CA VAL A 16 -18.66 1.15 -5.77
C VAL A 16 -17.64 1.78 -4.84
N THR A 17 -16.40 1.30 -4.90
CA THR A 17 -15.27 1.95 -4.22
C THR A 17 -14.70 3.06 -5.10
N TYR A 18 -14.87 4.30 -4.68
CA TYR A 18 -14.43 5.50 -5.38
C TYR A 18 -12.98 5.83 -5.01
N HIS A 19 -12.04 5.40 -5.87
CA HIS A 19 -10.61 5.57 -5.59
C HIS A 19 -10.08 6.99 -5.84
N SER A 20 -10.55 7.67 -6.88
CA SER A 20 -10.04 9.00 -7.21
C SER A 20 -10.92 9.80 -8.16
N ASP A 21 -10.86 11.13 -8.04
CA ASP A 21 -11.41 12.06 -9.01
C ASP A 21 -10.59 12.02 -10.33
N ILE A 22 -11.26 12.21 -11.46
CA ILE A 22 -10.58 12.32 -12.75
C ILE A 22 -10.12 13.77 -12.97
N VAL A 23 -8.88 14.07 -12.60
CA VAL A 23 -8.35 15.45 -12.57
C VAL A 23 -7.72 15.91 -13.90
N LYS A 24 -7.12 15.00 -14.69
CA LYS A 24 -6.21 15.37 -15.78
C LYS A 24 -6.89 15.73 -17.12
N GLN A 25 -8.07 15.20 -17.40
CA GLN A 25 -8.68 15.26 -18.74
C GLN A 25 -9.94 16.13 -18.79
N LYS A 26 -9.82 17.42 -18.40
CA LYS A 26 -10.96 18.34 -18.21
C LYS A 26 -11.97 18.39 -19.37
N ARG A 27 -11.53 18.27 -20.63
CA ARG A 27 -12.43 18.31 -21.81
C ARG A 27 -13.14 16.98 -22.05
N LEU A 28 -12.42 15.85 -22.00
CA LEU A 28 -13.03 14.53 -22.10
C LEU A 28 -13.99 14.27 -20.94
N MET A 29 -13.68 14.83 -19.77
CA MET A 29 -14.55 14.79 -18.60
C MET A 29 -15.90 15.45 -18.83
N LYS A 30 -16.01 16.54 -19.61
CA LYS A 30 -17.33 17.13 -19.89
C LYS A 30 -18.24 16.18 -20.67
N LEU A 31 -17.68 15.31 -21.51
CA LEU A 31 -18.43 14.32 -22.26
C LEU A 31 -18.77 13.09 -21.40
N TYR A 32 -17.87 12.70 -20.51
CA TYR A 32 -18.03 11.53 -19.64
C TYR A 32 -18.84 11.82 -18.37
N GLN A 33 -18.87 13.07 -17.89
CA GLN A 33 -19.50 13.47 -16.65
C GLN A 33 -20.99 13.06 -16.56
N PRO A 34 -21.85 13.25 -17.58
CA PRO A 34 -23.24 12.79 -17.51
C PRO A 34 -23.37 11.28 -17.31
N LEU A 35 -22.48 10.50 -17.93
CA LEU A 35 -22.44 9.05 -17.77
C LEU A 35 -22.00 8.67 -16.35
N GLN A 36 -20.94 9.31 -15.85
CA GLN A 36 -20.45 9.11 -14.48
C GLN A 36 -21.52 9.46 -13.45
N GLU A 37 -22.17 10.61 -13.58
CA GLU A 37 -23.21 11.06 -12.65
C GLU A 37 -24.41 10.12 -12.67
N ARG A 38 -24.80 9.63 -13.85
CA ARG A 38 -25.87 8.63 -13.97
C ARG A 38 -25.49 7.30 -13.32
N PHE A 39 -24.25 6.86 -13.48
CA PHE A 39 -23.74 5.64 -12.83
C PHE A 39 -23.65 5.79 -11.31
N LEU A 40 -23.05 6.88 -10.81
CA LEU A 40 -22.96 7.14 -9.37
C LEU A 40 -24.33 7.37 -8.75
N ALA A 41 -25.30 7.92 -9.51
CA ALA A 41 -26.68 8.02 -9.04
C ALA A 41 -27.38 6.65 -8.96
N SER A 42 -27.02 5.68 -9.82
CA SER A 42 -27.69 4.37 -9.88
C SER A 42 -27.20 3.35 -8.87
N VAL A 43 -25.99 3.50 -8.31
CA VAL A 43 -25.47 2.58 -7.28
C VAL A 43 -26.15 2.78 -5.91
N ASP A 44 -26.25 1.70 -5.13
CA ASP A 44 -26.86 1.74 -3.80
C ASP A 44 -25.93 2.41 -2.77
N CYS A 45 -24.63 2.17 -2.84
CA CYS A 45 -23.65 2.75 -1.92
C CYS A 45 -22.32 3.07 -2.62
N ILE A 46 -21.69 4.16 -2.19
CA ILE A 46 -20.36 4.59 -2.62
C ILE A 46 -19.41 4.48 -1.42
N VAL A 47 -18.29 3.80 -1.59
CA VAL A 47 -17.24 3.71 -0.56
C VAL A 47 -16.09 4.65 -0.93
N ALA A 48 -15.71 5.52 0.00
CA ALA A 48 -14.56 6.42 -0.14
C ALA A 48 -13.45 6.05 0.85
N SER A 49 -12.21 6.40 0.52
CA SER A 49 -11.03 6.00 1.30
C SER A 49 -10.82 6.81 2.58
N SER A 50 -11.32 8.05 2.65
CA SER A 50 -11.16 8.89 3.85
C SER A 50 -12.25 9.97 3.92
N PRO A 51 -12.53 10.50 5.13
CA PRO A 51 -13.45 11.63 5.29
C PRO A 51 -12.95 12.86 4.53
N ASN A 52 -11.64 13.12 4.55
CA ASN A 52 -10.98 14.22 3.84
C ASN A 52 -11.27 14.15 2.33
N TYR A 53 -11.26 12.94 1.74
CA TYR A 53 -11.55 12.77 0.32
C TYR A 53 -13.03 13.06 -0.02
N VAL A 54 -13.96 12.62 0.83
CA VAL A 54 -15.40 12.91 0.68
C VAL A 54 -15.65 14.42 0.77
N ALA A 55 -15.09 15.06 1.79
CA ALA A 55 -15.29 16.49 2.05
C ALA A 55 -14.70 17.40 0.96
N SER A 56 -13.66 16.96 0.26
CA SER A 56 -12.97 17.74 -0.76
C SER A 56 -13.41 17.43 -2.20
N SER A 57 -13.94 16.23 -2.48
CA SER A 57 -14.36 15.83 -3.83
C SER A 57 -15.66 16.53 -4.23
N GLN A 58 -15.61 17.26 -5.35
CA GLN A 58 -16.81 17.88 -5.94
C GLN A 58 -17.81 16.83 -6.47
N THR A 59 -17.32 15.63 -6.79
CA THR A 59 -18.17 14.51 -7.23
C THR A 59 -18.90 13.91 -6.04
N LEU A 60 -18.17 13.52 -4.99
CA LEU A 60 -18.74 12.83 -3.84
C LEU A 60 -19.65 13.72 -3.00
N LYS A 61 -19.43 15.04 -2.98
CA LYS A 61 -20.34 16.00 -2.33
C LYS A 61 -21.80 15.85 -2.75
N LYS A 62 -22.07 15.41 -3.99
CA LYS A 62 -23.42 15.22 -4.54
C LYS A 62 -24.11 13.95 -4.04
N TYR A 63 -23.38 13.04 -3.41
CA TYR A 63 -23.83 11.71 -3.02
C TYR A 63 -23.46 11.38 -1.56
N GLN A 64 -23.31 12.41 -0.71
CA GLN A 64 -22.93 12.23 0.69
C GLN A 64 -23.92 11.35 1.46
N ASP A 65 -25.20 11.40 1.10
CA ASP A 65 -26.30 10.60 1.67
C ASP A 65 -26.11 9.08 1.49
N LYS A 66 -25.29 8.67 0.52
CA LYS A 66 -25.00 7.25 0.24
C LYS A 66 -23.51 6.97 0.12
N THR A 67 -22.68 7.82 0.72
CA THR A 67 -21.23 7.63 0.77
C THR A 67 -20.81 7.17 2.17
N VAL A 68 -20.16 6.01 2.23
CA VAL A 68 -19.55 5.46 3.46
C VAL A 68 -18.04 5.56 3.34
N VAL A 69 -17.35 5.80 4.46
CA VAL A 69 -15.89 5.81 4.50
C VAL A 69 -15.39 4.44 4.97
N ILE A 70 -14.62 3.75 4.12
CA ILE A 70 -13.87 2.55 4.52
C ILE A 70 -12.42 2.77 4.09
N PRO A 71 -11.52 3.05 5.04
CA PRO A 71 -10.10 3.24 4.75
C PRO A 71 -9.44 1.98 4.20
N PHE A 72 -8.32 2.15 3.50
CA PHE A 72 -7.50 1.01 3.10
C PHE A 72 -6.83 0.40 4.32
N GLY A 73 -6.87 -0.93 4.41
CA GLY A 73 -6.18 -1.71 5.41
C GLY A 73 -4.98 -2.46 4.82
N LEU A 74 -3.91 -2.60 5.60
CA LEU A 74 -2.80 -3.49 5.28
C LEU A 74 -2.75 -4.64 6.28
N GLU A 75 -2.29 -5.81 5.81
CA GLU A 75 -2.01 -6.92 6.70
C GLU A 75 -0.97 -6.51 7.76
N GLN A 76 -1.27 -6.87 9.01
CA GLN A 76 -0.25 -6.84 10.06
C GLN A 76 0.80 -7.88 9.72
N HIS A 77 2.07 -7.47 9.75
CA HIS A 77 3.16 -8.32 9.31
C HIS A 77 4.33 -8.15 10.25
N ASP A 78 4.25 -8.81 11.40
CA ASP A 78 5.35 -8.92 12.36
C ASP A 78 6.22 -10.12 11.94
N VAL A 79 7.07 -9.91 10.93
CA VAL A 79 7.96 -10.96 10.43
C VAL A 79 9.40 -10.61 10.74
N GLN A 80 10.11 -11.59 11.27
CA GLN A 80 11.56 -11.53 11.39
C GLN A 80 12.17 -11.61 9.99
N HIS A 81 12.86 -10.54 9.61
CA HIS A 81 13.58 -10.48 8.34
C HIS A 81 14.86 -11.32 8.41
N ASP A 82 15.29 -11.86 7.25
CA ASP A 82 16.57 -12.56 7.14
C ASP A 82 17.73 -11.66 7.63
N PRO A 83 18.47 -12.06 8.68
CA PRO A 83 19.57 -11.27 9.22
C PRO A 83 20.64 -10.90 8.18
N GLN A 84 20.86 -11.75 7.17
CA GLN A 84 21.85 -11.47 6.11
C GLN A 84 21.41 -10.31 5.23
N ARG A 85 20.11 -10.24 4.90
CA ARG A 85 19.54 -9.15 4.11
C ARG A 85 19.48 -7.85 4.89
N VAL A 86 19.17 -7.93 6.18
CA VAL A 86 19.23 -6.77 7.08
C VAL A 86 20.65 -6.21 7.14
N ALA A 87 21.66 -7.07 7.31
CA ALA A 87 23.06 -6.67 7.32
C ALA A 87 23.48 -6.03 5.97
N HIS A 88 23.06 -6.61 4.84
CA HIS A 88 23.33 -6.07 3.51
C HIS A 88 22.77 -4.65 3.33
N TRP A 89 21.52 -4.42 3.71
CA TRP A 89 20.92 -3.08 3.58
C TRP A 89 21.52 -2.08 4.56
N ARG A 90 21.83 -2.51 5.80
CA ARG A 90 22.53 -1.67 6.77
C ARG A 90 23.92 -1.26 6.27
N GLU A 91 24.66 -2.14 5.61
CA GLU A 91 25.94 -1.79 4.98
C GLU A 91 25.76 -0.83 3.79
N THR A 92 24.68 -1.02 3.01
CA THR A 92 24.44 -0.26 1.78
C THR A 92 24.00 1.18 2.05
N VAL A 93 23.03 1.38 2.96
CA VAL A 93 22.39 2.68 3.21
C VAL A 93 22.60 3.22 4.63
N GLY A 94 23.21 2.43 5.52
CA GLY A 94 23.35 2.75 6.94
C GLY A 94 22.04 2.52 7.72
N ASP A 95 22.12 2.85 9.00
CA ASP A 95 20.95 3.11 9.82
C ASP A 95 20.64 4.61 9.77
N ASN A 96 19.37 5.00 9.99
CA ASN A 96 18.96 6.40 10.14
C ASN A 96 19.04 7.21 8.82
N PHE A 97 18.03 7.05 7.96
CA PHE A 97 17.83 7.84 6.73
C PHE A 97 16.34 8.13 6.51
N PHE A 98 16.02 9.12 5.67
CA PHE A 98 14.64 9.36 5.25
C PHE A 98 14.28 8.51 4.05
N LEU A 99 13.15 7.82 4.11
CA LEU A 99 12.74 6.86 3.09
C LEU A 99 11.59 7.40 2.25
N PHE A 100 11.76 7.38 0.94
CA PHE A 100 10.66 7.51 -0.03
C PHE A 100 10.44 6.15 -0.71
N VAL A 101 9.17 5.76 -0.84
CA VAL A 101 8.77 4.58 -1.63
C VAL A 101 7.66 4.97 -2.59
N GLY A 102 7.83 4.70 -3.88
CA GLY A 102 6.75 4.87 -4.85
C GLY A 102 7.17 4.97 -6.30
N ALA A 103 6.18 4.98 -7.19
CA ALA A 103 6.40 5.16 -8.61
C ALA A 103 6.86 6.60 -8.95
N PHE A 104 7.78 6.74 -9.89
CA PHE A 104 8.36 8.06 -10.23
C PHE A 104 7.40 8.80 -11.18
N ARG A 105 6.49 9.55 -10.57
CA ARG A 105 5.43 10.32 -11.24
C ARG A 105 5.49 11.76 -10.80
N TYR A 106 5.07 12.67 -11.70
CA TYR A 106 5.14 14.12 -11.47
C TYR A 106 4.45 14.55 -10.17
N TYR A 107 3.34 13.92 -9.77
CA TYR A 107 2.59 14.26 -8.56
C TYR A 107 3.22 13.77 -7.25
N LYS A 108 4.23 12.88 -7.30
CA LYS A 108 4.87 12.29 -6.12
C LYS A 108 5.90 13.20 -5.45
N GLY A 109 6.18 14.37 -6.02
CA GLY A 109 7.03 15.40 -5.41
C GLY A 109 8.49 15.04 -5.27
N LEU A 110 9.03 14.17 -6.13
CA LEU A 110 10.45 13.81 -6.09
C LEU A 110 11.39 15.02 -6.26
N HIS A 111 11.02 16.01 -7.07
CA HIS A 111 11.77 17.27 -7.20
C HIS A 111 11.84 18.03 -5.86
N ILE A 112 10.73 18.09 -5.11
CA ILE A 112 10.67 18.70 -3.78
C ILE A 112 11.58 17.95 -2.81
N LEU A 113 11.60 16.61 -2.89
CA LEU A 113 12.49 15.79 -2.07
C LEU A 113 13.97 16.00 -2.42
N LEU A 114 14.31 16.12 -3.70
CA LEU A 114 15.69 16.42 -4.12
C LEU A 114 16.13 17.81 -3.66
N ASP A 115 15.26 18.82 -3.76
CA ASP A 115 15.52 20.16 -3.21
C ASP A 115 15.76 20.10 -1.69
N ALA A 116 14.93 19.35 -0.96
CA ALA A 116 15.08 19.21 0.48
C ALA A 116 16.35 18.43 0.86
N ALA A 117 16.68 17.38 0.12
CA ALA A 117 17.92 16.63 0.32
C ALA A 117 19.16 17.50 0.06
N GLU A 118 19.14 18.36 -0.96
CA GLU A 118 20.23 19.29 -1.24
C GLU A 118 20.48 20.27 -0.11
N ARG A 119 19.40 20.84 0.44
CA ARG A 119 19.45 21.90 1.46
C ARG A 119 19.76 21.37 2.84
N SER A 120 19.14 20.25 3.23
CA SER A 120 19.33 19.62 4.53
C SER A 120 20.63 18.82 4.63
N ARG A 121 21.13 18.31 3.49
CA ARG A 121 22.25 17.35 3.41
C ARG A 121 22.00 16.04 4.18
N LEU A 122 20.76 15.77 4.56
CA LEU A 122 20.38 14.56 5.30
C LEU A 122 20.31 13.33 4.39
N PRO A 123 20.59 12.12 4.90
CA PRO A 123 20.49 10.89 4.13
C PRO A 123 19.07 10.62 3.62
N VAL A 124 18.95 10.34 2.33
CA VAL A 124 17.66 9.97 1.70
C VAL A 124 17.85 8.70 0.88
N VAL A 125 16.92 7.75 1.05
CA VAL A 125 16.81 6.53 0.25
C VAL A 125 15.51 6.60 -0.54
N ILE A 126 15.61 6.42 -1.86
CA ILE A 126 14.49 6.49 -2.81
C ILE A 126 14.31 5.10 -3.44
N VAL A 127 13.17 4.47 -3.11
CA VAL A 127 12.77 3.15 -3.60
C VAL A 127 11.69 3.28 -4.65
N GLY A 128 11.85 2.55 -5.76
CA GLY A 128 10.90 2.49 -6.85
C GLY A 128 11.51 2.82 -8.20
N GLY A 129 10.65 3.15 -9.16
CA GLY A 129 11.03 3.50 -10.53
C GLY A 129 9.83 4.02 -11.30
N GLY A 130 10.01 4.32 -12.58
CA GLY A 130 8.92 4.75 -13.44
C GLY A 130 9.35 5.73 -14.53
N PRO A 131 8.38 6.35 -15.23
CA PRO A 131 8.69 7.15 -16.42
C PRO A 131 9.63 8.33 -16.17
N LEU A 132 9.67 8.87 -14.94
CA LEU A 132 10.55 9.99 -14.58
C LEU A 132 11.88 9.54 -13.95
N GLU A 133 12.18 8.24 -13.89
CA GLU A 133 13.40 7.75 -13.24
C GLU A 133 14.69 8.32 -13.82
N ALA A 134 14.82 8.32 -15.14
CA ALA A 134 16.01 8.85 -15.81
C ALA A 134 16.19 10.36 -15.57
N GLU A 135 15.09 11.11 -15.47
CA GLU A 135 15.09 12.55 -15.22
C GLU A 135 15.52 12.85 -13.77
N VAL A 136 14.87 12.22 -12.79
CA VAL A 136 15.14 12.43 -11.35
C VAL A 136 16.58 12.02 -10.99
N ARG A 137 17.08 10.89 -11.53
CA ARG A 137 18.47 10.47 -11.30
C ARG A 137 19.48 11.45 -11.90
N ARG A 138 19.20 11.97 -13.10
CA ARG A 138 20.06 12.96 -13.77
C ARG A 138 20.10 14.26 -12.99
N GLU A 139 18.95 14.72 -12.51
CA GLU A 139 18.85 15.92 -11.68
C GLU A 139 19.67 15.78 -10.39
N ALA A 140 19.54 14.66 -9.67
CA ALA A 140 20.35 14.39 -8.48
C ALA A 140 21.86 14.37 -8.79
N GLN A 141 22.25 13.81 -9.93
CA GLN A 141 23.66 13.79 -10.38
C GLN A 141 24.17 15.20 -10.72
N GLN A 142 23.38 16.00 -11.45
CA GLN A 142 23.74 17.37 -11.84
C GLN A 142 23.92 18.28 -10.63
N ARG A 143 23.10 18.09 -9.59
CA ARG A 143 23.20 18.79 -8.30
C ARG A 143 24.31 18.23 -7.39
N GLY A 144 24.96 17.13 -7.77
CA GLY A 144 26.02 16.50 -6.97
C GLY A 144 25.53 15.93 -5.64
N LEU A 145 24.29 15.42 -5.58
CA LEU A 145 23.69 14.91 -4.35
C LEU A 145 24.31 13.56 -3.95
N SER A 146 25.33 13.60 -3.11
CA SER A 146 25.96 12.40 -2.55
C SER A 146 25.17 11.78 -1.38
N ASN A 147 24.14 12.49 -0.87
CA ASN A 147 23.29 12.09 0.25
C ASN A 147 22.00 11.37 -0.18
N VAL A 148 21.85 11.05 -1.47
CA VAL A 148 20.66 10.38 -2.02
C VAL A 148 21.05 9.04 -2.63
N VAL A 149 20.41 7.95 -2.19
CA VAL A 149 20.58 6.61 -2.75
C VAL A 149 19.30 6.17 -3.43
N PHE A 150 19.42 5.74 -4.69
CA PHE A 150 18.31 5.19 -5.46
C PHE A 150 18.47 3.68 -5.58
N THR A 151 17.58 2.90 -4.96
CA THR A 151 17.68 1.43 -4.94
C THR A 151 17.09 0.78 -6.19
N GLY A 152 16.25 1.50 -6.93
CA GLY A 152 15.37 0.90 -7.92
C GLY A 152 14.16 0.23 -7.27
N MET A 153 13.43 -0.60 -8.03
CA MET A 153 12.32 -1.39 -7.49
C MET A 153 12.83 -2.55 -6.64
N LEU A 154 12.20 -2.79 -5.50
CA LEU A 154 12.53 -3.85 -4.57
C LEU A 154 11.35 -4.81 -4.39
N ASN A 155 11.64 -6.05 -4.00
CA ASN A 155 10.61 -6.95 -3.47
C ASN A 155 10.14 -6.47 -2.08
N ASP A 156 9.04 -7.03 -1.59
CA ASP A 156 8.44 -6.60 -0.32
C ASP A 156 9.38 -6.79 0.87
N GLU A 157 10.15 -7.87 0.92
CA GLU A 157 11.05 -8.14 2.05
C GLU A 157 12.17 -7.10 2.16
N ASP A 158 12.86 -6.76 1.06
CA ASP A 158 13.88 -5.70 1.06
C ASP A 158 13.27 -4.33 1.39
N LYS A 159 12.09 -4.04 0.83
CA LYS A 159 11.36 -2.80 1.09
C LYS A 159 11.02 -2.68 2.58
N TYR A 160 10.55 -3.75 3.22
CA TYR A 160 10.21 -3.78 4.65
C TYR A 160 11.43 -3.61 5.54
N ILE A 161 12.57 -4.20 5.19
CA ILE A 161 13.84 -3.94 5.88
C ILE A 161 14.17 -2.44 5.84
N LEU A 162 13.99 -1.77 4.69
CA LEU A 162 14.24 -0.33 4.62
C LEU A 162 13.29 0.50 5.48
N PHE A 163 12.01 0.13 5.59
CA PHE A 163 11.10 0.76 6.55
C PHE A 163 11.54 0.56 8.00
N GLN A 164 12.07 -0.62 8.34
CA GLN A 164 12.59 -0.91 9.68
C GLN A 164 13.84 -0.07 10.01
N LEU A 165 14.73 0.13 9.04
CA LEU A 165 16.01 0.84 9.23
C LEU A 165 15.89 2.37 9.13
N CYS A 166 14.83 2.89 8.50
CA CYS A 166 14.71 4.31 8.25
C CYS A 166 14.38 5.12 9.52
N ARG A 167 14.72 6.41 9.47
CA ARG A 167 14.39 7.40 10.49
C ARG A 167 12.92 7.83 10.41
N GLY A 168 12.42 7.97 9.19
CA GLY A 168 11.08 8.45 8.92
C GLY A 168 10.73 8.30 7.45
N VAL A 169 9.44 8.29 7.15
CA VAL A 169 8.94 8.13 5.79
C VAL A 169 8.56 9.49 5.23
N VAL A 170 9.09 9.82 4.07
CA VAL A 170 8.82 11.08 3.36
C VAL A 170 7.90 10.81 2.18
N PHE A 171 6.76 11.47 2.20
CA PHE A 171 5.71 11.32 1.21
C PHE A 171 5.28 12.69 0.66
N PRO A 172 6.11 13.33 -0.19
CA PRO A 172 5.94 14.73 -0.61
C PRO A 172 4.96 14.86 -1.79
N SER A 173 3.98 13.95 -1.88
CA SER A 173 2.98 14.00 -2.94
C SER A 173 2.14 15.27 -2.79
N HIS A 174 2.28 16.20 -3.73
CA HIS A 174 1.79 17.56 -3.60
C HIS A 174 0.53 17.84 -4.43
N LEU A 175 0.02 16.84 -5.16
CA LEU A 175 -1.19 16.98 -5.98
C LEU A 175 -2.23 15.92 -5.60
N ARG A 176 -3.51 16.29 -5.74
CA ARG A 176 -4.70 15.45 -5.51
C ARG A 176 -4.75 14.14 -6.32
N SER A 177 -3.89 13.98 -7.32
CA SER A 177 -3.69 12.68 -7.98
C SER A 177 -3.28 11.57 -7.00
N GLU A 178 -2.79 11.95 -5.82
CA GLU A 178 -2.63 11.06 -4.67
C GLU A 178 -3.87 11.08 -3.77
N ALA A 179 -4.60 9.97 -3.72
CA ALA A 179 -5.89 9.90 -3.03
C ALA A 179 -5.80 9.48 -1.57
N PHE A 180 -4.76 8.75 -1.17
CA PHE A 180 -4.67 8.20 0.18
C PHE A 180 -3.24 8.10 0.71
N GLY A 181 -2.34 7.48 -0.06
CA GLY A 181 -0.94 7.27 0.36
C GLY A 181 -0.71 5.97 1.12
N ILE A 182 -0.85 4.82 0.45
CA ILE A 182 -0.60 3.49 1.03
C ILE A 182 0.79 3.37 1.68
N THR A 183 1.80 4.02 1.12
CA THR A 183 3.16 4.05 1.69
C THR A 183 3.23 4.70 3.07
N LEU A 184 2.31 5.61 3.41
CA LEU A 184 2.20 6.14 4.77
C LEU A 184 1.74 5.07 5.75
N LEU A 185 0.82 4.19 5.34
CA LEU A 185 0.42 3.02 6.14
C LEU A 185 1.56 2.03 6.30
N GLU A 186 2.33 1.77 5.24
CA GLU A 186 3.52 0.92 5.32
C GLU A 186 4.51 1.50 6.35
N GLY A 187 4.77 2.81 6.31
CA GLY A 187 5.60 3.49 7.31
C GLY A 187 5.07 3.40 8.74
N ALA A 188 3.78 3.69 8.91
CA ALA A 188 3.09 3.63 10.19
C ALA A 188 3.16 2.23 10.80
N ARG A 189 2.99 1.18 9.97
CA ARG A 189 3.15 -0.21 10.39
C ARG A 189 4.53 -0.50 10.96
N PHE A 190 5.60 0.16 10.51
CA PHE A 190 6.96 -0.01 11.08
C PHE A 190 7.29 0.99 12.20
N ALA A 191 6.28 1.64 12.78
CA ALA A 191 6.43 2.66 13.81
C ALA A 191 7.38 3.80 13.38
N ARG A 192 7.26 4.23 12.12
CA ARG A 192 8.09 5.32 11.58
C ARG A 192 7.32 6.63 11.60
N PRO A 193 7.91 7.74 12.08
CA PRO A 193 7.29 9.04 11.93
C PRO A 193 7.12 9.39 10.45
N LEU A 194 6.02 10.07 10.14
CA LEU A 194 5.61 10.35 8.77
C LEU A 194 5.82 11.83 8.43
N ILE A 195 6.19 12.13 7.19
CA ILE A 195 6.12 13.48 6.62
C ILE A 195 5.26 13.41 5.35
N SER A 196 4.17 14.17 5.30
CA SER A 196 3.27 14.21 4.14
C SER A 196 2.81 15.63 3.83
N CYS A 197 2.26 15.87 2.64
CA CYS A 197 1.63 17.15 2.30
C CYS A 197 0.14 17.17 2.62
N GLU A 198 -0.40 18.34 2.98
CA GLU A 198 -1.86 18.59 2.99
C GLU A 198 -2.36 18.87 1.57
N ILE A 199 -3.14 17.93 1.01
CA ILE A 199 -3.67 18.00 -0.37
C ILE A 199 -5.17 17.71 -0.45
N GLY A 200 -5.87 17.71 0.68
CA GLY A 200 -7.29 17.44 0.83
C GLY A 200 -7.64 15.99 0.54
N THR A 201 -6.75 15.04 0.84
CA THR A 201 -6.96 13.61 0.58
C THR A 201 -6.68 12.77 1.82
N GLY A 202 -6.67 11.44 1.69
CA GLY A 202 -6.41 10.55 2.83
C GLY A 202 -4.99 10.67 3.42
N THR A 203 -4.10 11.41 2.78
CA THR A 203 -2.73 11.62 3.26
C THR A 203 -2.68 12.25 4.65
N SER A 204 -3.43 13.35 4.88
CA SER A 204 -3.56 13.99 6.19
C SER A 204 -4.59 13.33 7.11
N PHE A 205 -5.35 12.36 6.60
CA PHE A 205 -6.14 11.47 7.43
C PHE A 205 -5.27 10.38 8.08
N ILE A 206 -4.27 9.87 7.37
CA ILE A 206 -3.29 8.91 7.91
C ILE A 206 -2.31 9.63 8.84
N ASN A 207 -1.73 10.73 8.39
CA ASN A 207 -0.73 11.50 9.11
C ASN A 207 -1.36 12.79 9.67
N GLN A 208 -1.51 12.84 10.99
CA GLN A 208 -2.00 13.97 11.76
C GLN A 208 -0.81 14.82 12.24
N ASP A 209 -0.83 16.10 11.88
CA ASP A 209 0.26 17.01 12.16
C ASP A 209 0.56 17.09 13.67
N LYS A 210 1.85 16.98 14.01
CA LYS A 210 2.38 16.99 15.37
C LYS A 210 1.84 15.90 16.30
N VAL A 211 1.15 14.89 15.76
CA VAL A 211 0.66 13.71 16.52
C VAL A 211 1.46 12.47 16.16
N ASN A 212 1.41 12.05 14.90
CA ASN A 212 2.13 10.88 14.39
C ASN A 212 3.08 11.20 13.23
N GLY A 213 3.34 12.49 13.01
CA GLY A 213 4.25 12.98 11.99
C GLY A 213 4.13 14.48 11.78
N CYS A 214 4.64 14.95 10.64
CA CYS A 214 4.55 16.34 10.19
C CYS A 214 3.72 16.41 8.91
N VAL A 215 2.75 17.32 8.88
CA VAL A 215 1.97 17.63 7.66
C VAL A 215 2.39 19.00 7.16
N ILE A 216 2.98 19.03 5.97
CA ILE A 216 3.54 20.26 5.39
C ILE A 216 2.64 20.81 4.27
N PRO A 217 2.77 22.10 3.93
CA PRO A 217 2.17 22.64 2.71
C PRO A 217 2.64 21.88 1.44
N PRO A 218 1.78 21.73 0.43
CA PRO A 218 2.18 21.12 -0.83
C PRO A 218 3.14 22.03 -1.60
N ASN A 219 4.09 21.42 -2.33
CA ASN A 219 5.06 22.14 -3.16
C ASN A 219 5.98 23.10 -2.37
N ASP A 220 6.26 22.78 -1.10
CA ASP A 220 7.14 23.56 -0.23
C ASP A 220 8.34 22.73 0.22
N SER A 221 9.50 22.97 -0.42
CA SER A 221 10.74 22.29 -0.05
C SER A 221 11.35 22.81 1.25
N GLN A 222 11.04 24.05 1.67
CA GLN A 222 11.53 24.60 2.94
C GLN A 222 10.83 23.94 4.12
N ALA A 223 9.50 23.84 4.07
CA ALA A 223 8.74 23.13 5.09
C ALA A 223 9.17 21.65 5.19
N LEU A 224 9.50 21.02 4.06
CA LEU A 224 10.05 19.66 4.07
C LEU A 224 11.42 19.58 4.75
N VAL A 225 12.32 20.53 4.50
CA VAL A 225 13.62 20.61 5.19
C VAL A 225 13.45 20.78 6.69
N GLU A 226 12.54 21.65 7.12
CA GLU A 226 12.25 21.90 8.54
C GLU A 226 11.71 20.63 9.23
N ALA A 227 10.75 19.95 8.62
CA ALA A 227 10.21 18.70 9.14
C ALA A 227 11.27 17.59 9.20
N MET A 228 12.11 17.45 8.17
CA MET A 228 13.21 16.49 8.17
C MET A 228 14.23 16.81 9.27
N ASN A 229 14.59 18.08 9.45
CA ASN A 229 15.53 18.50 10.50
C ASN A 229 14.96 18.29 11.91
N GLU A 230 13.69 18.58 12.14
CA GLU A 230 13.00 18.32 13.42
C GLU A 230 13.09 16.83 13.78
N LEU A 231 12.66 15.96 12.86
CA LEU A 231 12.72 14.52 13.09
C LEU A 231 14.14 13.99 13.18
N TRP A 232 15.12 14.62 12.51
CA TRP A 232 16.52 14.20 12.55
C TRP A 232 17.23 14.59 13.85
N HIS A 233 16.92 15.76 14.40
CA HIS A 233 17.62 16.31 15.57
C HIS A 233 16.90 16.07 16.90
N ASN A 234 15.65 15.62 16.88
CA ASN A 234 14.86 15.36 18.08
C ASN A 234 14.42 13.88 18.13
N ASP A 235 15.22 13.05 18.80
CA ASP A 235 14.95 11.61 18.97
C ASP A 235 13.64 11.34 19.72
N GLU A 236 13.33 12.13 20.74
CA GLU A 236 12.08 11.98 21.51
C GLU A 236 10.86 12.21 20.63
N THR A 237 10.88 13.27 19.81
CA THR A 237 9.78 13.59 18.90
C THR A 237 9.64 12.53 17.81
N ALA A 238 10.75 12.08 17.22
CA ALA A 238 10.74 11.04 16.20
C ALA A 238 10.17 9.71 16.74
N SER A 239 10.59 9.28 17.93
CA SER A 239 10.09 8.07 18.58
C SER A 239 8.61 8.19 18.93
N ARG A 240 8.19 9.29 19.57
CA ARG A 240 6.78 9.55 19.92
C ARG A 240 5.87 9.52 18.69
N TYR A 241 6.27 10.19 17.61
CA TYR A 241 5.49 10.18 16.37
C TYR A 241 5.47 8.80 15.72
N GLY A 242 6.58 8.07 15.74
CA GLY A 242 6.66 6.69 15.29
C GLY A 242 5.70 5.76 16.04
N GLU A 243 5.71 5.80 17.38
CA GLU A 243 4.79 5.03 18.22
C GLU A 243 3.33 5.40 17.96
N ASN A 244 3.01 6.69 17.89
CA ASN A 244 1.66 7.15 17.56
C ASN A 244 1.22 6.72 16.16
N SER A 245 2.15 6.65 15.19
CA SER A 245 1.86 6.17 13.84
C SER A 245 1.48 4.68 13.84
N ARG A 246 2.22 3.86 14.60
CA ARG A 246 1.93 2.42 14.76
C ARG A 246 0.58 2.22 15.45
N ARG A 247 0.34 2.92 16.57
CA ARG A 247 -0.94 2.83 17.29
C ARG A 247 -2.11 3.16 16.36
N ARG A 248 -2.02 4.27 15.61
CA ARG A 248 -3.07 4.64 14.66
C ARG A 248 -3.26 3.60 13.54
N PHE A 249 -2.17 3.01 13.05
CA PHE A 249 -2.24 1.92 12.09
C PHE A 249 -3.01 0.71 12.65
N GLU A 250 -2.69 0.30 13.87
CA GLU A 250 -3.34 -0.83 14.54
C GLU A 250 -4.82 -0.57 14.84
N GLU A 251 -5.18 0.67 15.22
CA GLU A 251 -6.55 1.06 15.57
C GLU A 251 -7.47 1.25 14.35
N MET A 252 -6.92 1.55 13.16
CA MET A 252 -7.75 2.04 12.04
C MET A 252 -7.43 1.43 10.66
N PHE A 253 -6.20 0.98 10.44
CA PHE A 253 -5.68 0.71 9.09
C PHE A 253 -5.16 -0.72 8.91
N THR A 254 -5.64 -1.65 9.75
CA THR A 254 -5.40 -3.08 9.54
C THR A 254 -6.33 -3.64 8.47
N ALA A 255 -5.90 -4.70 7.81
CA ALA A 255 -6.75 -5.45 6.87
C ALA A 255 -8.03 -5.94 7.55
N ASP A 256 -7.96 -6.38 8.80
CA ASP A 256 -9.11 -6.87 9.57
C ASP A 256 -10.18 -5.79 9.75
N HIS A 257 -9.79 -4.58 10.18
CA HIS A 257 -10.73 -3.46 10.31
C HIS A 257 -11.38 -3.10 8.97
N MET A 258 -10.61 -3.12 7.88
CA MET A 258 -11.16 -2.88 6.54
C MET A 258 -12.16 -3.99 6.15
N ILE A 259 -11.82 -5.26 6.38
CA ILE A 259 -12.66 -6.42 6.06
C ILE A 259 -13.97 -6.35 6.85
N ASP A 260 -13.91 -6.14 8.17
CA ASP A 260 -15.08 -6.04 9.03
C ASP A 260 -16.02 -4.92 8.59
N ALA A 261 -15.46 -3.75 8.21
CA ALA A 261 -16.25 -2.63 7.69
C ALA A 261 -16.97 -2.97 6.37
N TYR A 262 -16.30 -3.69 5.45
CA TYR A 262 -16.93 -4.14 4.20
C TYR A 262 -17.99 -5.23 4.44
N VAL A 263 -17.72 -6.20 5.33
CA VAL A 263 -18.67 -7.25 5.70
C VAL A 263 -19.92 -6.62 6.30
N ASN A 264 -19.76 -5.69 7.25
CA ASN A 264 -20.88 -4.98 7.85
C ASN A 264 -21.68 -4.20 6.79
N LEU A 265 -21.01 -3.45 5.91
CA LEU A 265 -21.66 -2.73 4.81
C LEU A 265 -22.50 -3.67 3.92
N TYR A 266 -21.94 -4.82 3.52
CA TYR A 266 -22.67 -5.77 2.69
C TYR A 266 -23.87 -6.37 3.42
N THR A 267 -23.72 -6.73 4.70
CA THR A 267 -24.81 -7.24 5.54
C THR A 267 -25.92 -6.21 5.66
N THR A 268 -25.61 -4.95 6.00
CA THR A 268 -26.60 -3.87 6.10
C THR A 268 -27.37 -3.67 4.79
N LEU A 269 -26.70 -3.70 3.63
CA LEU A 269 -27.35 -3.52 2.33
C LEU A 269 -28.27 -4.69 1.95
N LEU A 270 -27.95 -5.91 2.40
CA LEU A 270 -28.80 -7.09 2.21
C LEU A 270 -30.00 -7.08 3.17
N GLU A 271 -29.81 -6.62 4.41
CA GLU A 271 -30.85 -6.58 5.44
C GLU A 271 -31.84 -5.44 5.28
N ALA A 272 -31.41 -4.28 4.77
CA ALA A 272 -32.28 -3.11 4.55
C ALA A 272 -33.41 -3.33 3.52
N ASN A 273 -33.58 -4.56 3.00
CA ASN A 273 -34.67 -4.96 2.10
C ASN A 273 -34.75 -6.49 1.94
N PRO A 274 -35.40 -7.22 2.87
CA PRO A 274 -35.62 -8.66 2.73
C PRO A 274 -36.44 -9.03 1.48
N GLU A 275 -37.29 -8.11 1.01
CA GLU A 275 -38.15 -8.29 -0.18
C GLU A 275 -37.42 -8.12 -1.53
N ALA A 276 -36.13 -7.74 -1.55
CA ALA A 276 -35.35 -7.66 -2.79
C ALA A 276 -34.78 -9.02 -3.25
N SER A 277 -35.17 -10.10 -2.59
CA SER A 277 -34.84 -11.47 -2.94
C SER A 277 -35.65 -11.91 -4.19
N TYR A 278 -35.12 -11.65 -5.39
CA TYR A 278 -35.64 -11.98 -6.74
C TYR A 278 -36.69 -11.03 -7.38
N PRO A 279 -36.70 -10.95 -8.73
CA PRO A 279 -36.38 -9.74 -9.51
C PRO A 279 -37.42 -8.61 -9.39
N ARG A 280 -36.96 -7.36 -9.24
CA ARG A 280 -37.83 -6.17 -9.30
C ARG A 280 -38.27 -5.91 -10.73
N ARG A 281 -39.46 -6.39 -11.12
CA ARG A 281 -40.17 -5.85 -12.28
C ARG A 281 -40.50 -4.38 -12.05
N CYS A 282 -40.24 -3.59 -13.08
CA CYS A 282 -40.43 -2.14 -13.18
C CYS A 282 -41.71 -1.61 -12.50
N GLY A 283 -41.57 -0.52 -11.75
CA GLY A 283 -42.68 0.38 -11.44
C GLY A 283 -42.47 1.22 -10.19
N GLY A 284 -42.31 2.54 -10.35
CA GLY A 284 -42.76 3.56 -9.39
C GLY A 284 -42.11 3.60 -8.01
N GLY A 285 -41.08 4.46 -7.88
CA GLY A 285 -40.72 5.29 -6.73
C GLY A 285 -41.01 4.86 -5.28
N GLN A 286 -39.94 4.74 -4.48
CA GLN A 286 -39.70 5.61 -3.30
C GLN A 286 -38.23 5.47 -2.86
N ARG A 287 -37.62 6.61 -2.49
CA ARG A 287 -36.22 6.72 -2.09
C ARG A 287 -36.15 6.52 -0.58
N VAL A 288 -35.48 5.47 -0.10
CA VAL A 288 -35.26 5.23 1.33
C VAL A 288 -34.00 6.00 1.74
N SER A 289 -34.15 6.98 2.62
CA SER A 289 -33.05 7.64 3.31
C SER A 289 -32.50 6.70 4.38
N VAL A 290 -31.24 6.29 4.25
CA VAL A 290 -30.51 5.59 5.32
C VAL A 290 -29.94 6.68 6.22
N ASP A 291 -30.27 6.62 7.51
CA ASP A 291 -29.81 7.60 8.49
C ASP A 291 -28.29 7.50 8.66
N SER A 292 -27.59 8.60 8.38
CA SER A 292 -26.13 8.73 8.46
C SER A 292 -25.58 8.81 9.88
N SER A 293 -26.44 8.76 10.91
CA SER A 293 -26.03 8.87 12.31
C SER A 293 -25.23 7.69 12.83
N ASP A 294 -25.39 6.49 12.26
CA ASP A 294 -24.81 5.25 12.81
C ASP A 294 -23.38 4.97 12.32
N TYR A 295 -22.89 5.73 11.33
CA TYR A 295 -21.50 5.65 10.85
C TYR A 295 -20.56 6.68 11.51
N GLN A 296 -21.06 7.47 12.48
CA GLN A 296 -20.26 8.48 13.19
C GLN A 296 -19.55 7.97 14.45
N SER A 297 -19.50 6.66 14.70
CA SER A 297 -18.83 6.09 15.88
C SER A 297 -17.30 5.97 15.75
N LEU A 298 -16.68 6.74 14.85
CA LEU A 298 -15.23 7.00 14.94
C LEU A 298 -15.01 8.16 15.93
N PRO A 299 -13.99 8.11 16.80
CA PRO A 299 -13.70 9.20 17.72
C PRO A 299 -13.63 10.53 16.96
N ARG A 300 -14.45 11.51 17.38
CA ARG A 300 -14.34 12.87 16.85
C ARG A 300 -13.07 13.48 17.42
N ASP A 301 -12.09 13.74 16.55
CA ASP A 301 -10.91 14.53 16.92
C ASP A 301 -11.34 15.94 17.36
N PRO A 302 -10.70 16.52 18.40
CA PRO A 302 -10.93 17.91 18.76
C PRO A 302 -10.52 18.82 17.60
N ALA A 303 -11.35 19.83 17.32
CA ALA A 303 -11.07 20.83 16.29
C ALA A 303 -9.70 21.49 16.54
N PRO A 304 -8.91 21.78 15.48
CA PRO A 304 -7.66 22.51 15.64
C PRO A 304 -7.97 23.89 16.22
N GLY A 305 -7.38 24.19 17.39
CA GLY A 305 -7.46 25.50 18.01
C GLY A 305 -6.84 26.58 17.12
N PRO A 306 -7.29 27.85 17.23
CA PRO A 306 -6.78 28.93 16.40
C PRO A 306 -5.28 29.13 16.64
N ALA A 307 -4.54 29.33 15.55
CA ALA A 307 -3.11 29.60 15.54
C ALA A 307 -2.78 30.79 16.46
N ALA A 308 -1.89 30.57 17.43
CA ALA A 308 -1.36 31.63 18.27
C ALA A 308 -0.39 32.51 17.48
N ALA A 309 -0.63 33.81 17.50
CA ALA A 309 0.28 34.84 16.98
C ALA A 309 1.56 34.95 17.85
N PRO A 310 2.68 35.45 17.31
CA PRO A 310 3.98 35.38 17.97
C PRO A 310 4.13 36.45 19.05
N ALA A 311 4.51 36.03 20.27
CA ALA A 311 5.22 36.85 21.24
C ALA A 311 6.68 36.37 21.20
N GLY A 312 7.70 37.23 21.08
CA GLY A 312 7.98 38.36 21.95
C GLY A 312 9.34 38.06 22.61
N ASP A 313 10.37 38.70 22.08
CA ASP A 313 11.80 38.57 22.38
C ASP A 313 12.13 38.73 23.89
N THR A 314 12.90 37.81 24.49
CA THR A 314 13.76 38.08 25.66
C THR A 314 14.90 37.07 25.77
N SER A 315 16.07 37.61 26.14
CA SER A 315 17.41 37.06 26.06
C SER A 315 17.92 36.35 27.34
N GLY A 316 18.56 35.18 27.16
CA GLY A 316 19.74 34.64 27.89
C GLY A 316 19.55 33.93 29.24
N PRO A 317 20.59 33.25 29.80
CA PRO A 317 21.76 32.60 29.20
C PRO A 317 21.84 31.07 29.46
N THR A 318 22.80 30.42 28.81
CA THR A 318 23.13 28.98 28.78
C THR A 318 23.57 28.37 30.12
N PRO A 319 23.55 27.02 30.22
CA PRO A 319 24.82 26.35 30.51
C PRO A 319 25.11 25.13 29.62
N HIS A 320 26.41 24.91 29.44
CA HIS A 320 27.04 23.79 28.76
C HIS A 320 26.68 22.43 29.38
N SER A 321 26.37 21.45 28.54
CA SER A 321 26.82 20.06 28.78
C SER A 321 27.13 19.37 27.45
N SER A 322 28.40 19.02 27.29
CA SER A 322 28.96 18.32 26.15
C SER A 322 28.56 16.83 26.18
N ALA A 323 27.72 16.41 25.23
CA ALA A 323 27.64 15.02 24.80
C ALA A 323 28.10 14.96 23.34
N ARG A 324 29.38 14.65 23.13
CA ARG A 324 29.91 14.26 21.80
C ARG A 324 29.37 12.86 21.49
N SER A 325 28.31 12.77 20.70
CA SER A 325 28.05 11.55 19.93
C SER A 325 28.94 11.58 18.69
N ASP A 326 29.65 10.48 18.49
CA ASP A 326 30.57 10.25 17.39
C ASP A 326 29.79 10.23 16.06
N ARG A 327 29.70 11.39 15.40
CA ARG A 327 29.03 11.56 14.11
C ARG A 327 29.98 11.13 13.00
N SER A 328 30.06 9.83 12.78
CA SER A 328 30.67 9.29 11.57
C SER A 328 29.90 9.82 10.35
N ARG A 329 30.66 10.41 9.42
CA ARG A 329 30.14 11.01 8.19
C ARG A 329 29.37 9.93 7.42
N TRP A 330 28.03 10.06 7.31
CA TRP A 330 27.22 9.18 6.47
C TRP A 330 27.84 9.14 5.06
N ARG A 331 28.32 7.96 4.68
CA ARG A 331 28.91 7.68 3.37
C ARG A 331 28.28 6.36 2.93
N PRO A 332 27.36 6.38 1.95
CA PRO A 332 26.83 5.14 1.43
C PRO A 332 27.98 4.37 0.78
N ALA A 333 27.96 3.04 0.87
CA ALA A 333 28.93 2.22 0.17
C ALA A 333 28.88 2.57 -1.33
N ARG A 334 30.03 2.79 -1.98
CA ARG A 334 30.08 2.98 -3.44
C ARG A 334 29.53 1.70 -4.07
N SER A 335 28.38 1.79 -4.73
CA SER A 335 27.72 0.67 -5.41
C SER A 335 28.70 -0.08 -6.32
N PRO A 336 28.90 -1.41 -6.17
CA PRO A 336 29.46 -2.21 -7.24
C PRO A 336 28.47 -2.22 -8.40
N ARG A 337 28.95 -1.95 -9.62
CA ARG A 337 28.14 -2.05 -10.84
C ARG A 337 27.68 -3.51 -11.01
N LEU A 338 26.45 -3.81 -10.62
CA LEU A 338 25.76 -5.02 -11.07
C LEU A 338 25.02 -4.68 -12.37
N LEU A 339 25.53 -5.22 -13.48
CA LEU A 339 24.83 -5.23 -14.76
C LEU A 339 23.57 -6.11 -14.62
N PRO A 340 22.39 -5.67 -15.06
CA PRO A 340 21.22 -6.53 -15.06
C PRO A 340 21.35 -7.59 -16.17
N PRO A 341 20.91 -8.85 -15.94
CA PRO A 341 20.75 -9.79 -17.03
C PRO A 341 19.61 -9.34 -17.97
N LEU A 342 19.93 -9.29 -19.26
CA LEU A 342 18.99 -9.13 -20.35
C LEU A 342 18.04 -10.33 -20.41
N SER A 343 16.79 -10.16 -19.95
CA SER A 343 15.58 -10.77 -20.53
C SER A 343 14.35 -10.42 -19.70
N ALA A 344 13.79 -9.23 -19.95
CA ALA A 344 12.44 -8.89 -19.50
C ALA A 344 11.43 -9.52 -20.47
N GLN A 345 10.89 -10.69 -20.12
CA GLN A 345 9.62 -11.14 -20.67
C GLN A 345 8.50 -10.62 -19.76
N TYR A 346 7.58 -9.88 -20.37
CA TYR A 346 6.40 -9.29 -19.75
C TYR A 346 5.50 -10.38 -19.14
N ALA A 347 5.48 -10.48 -17.81
CA ALA A 347 4.44 -11.22 -17.10
C ALA A 347 3.31 -10.24 -16.73
N TRP A 348 2.24 -10.27 -17.52
CA TRP A 348 0.95 -9.70 -17.14
C TRP A 348 0.39 -10.50 -15.96
N CYS A 349 0.17 -9.87 -14.80
CA CYS A 349 -0.64 -10.44 -13.74
C CYS A 349 -2.09 -10.61 -14.23
N ARG A 350 -2.42 -11.83 -14.69
CA ARG A 350 -3.80 -12.31 -14.74
C ARG A 350 -4.25 -12.60 -13.33
N TRP A 351 -5.25 -11.85 -12.87
CA TRP A 351 -6.08 -12.27 -11.76
C TRP A 351 -6.82 -13.55 -12.17
N HIS A 352 -6.53 -14.65 -11.47
CA HIS A 352 -7.25 -15.90 -11.65
C HIS A 352 -8.69 -15.73 -11.14
N THR A 353 -9.65 -15.79 -12.07
CA THR A 353 -11.05 -16.04 -11.73
C THR A 353 -11.18 -17.48 -11.26
N ALA A 354 -11.39 -17.68 -9.96
CA ALA A 354 -11.85 -18.95 -9.42
C ALA A 354 -13.31 -19.15 -9.85
N SER A 355 -13.57 -20.18 -10.67
CA SER A 355 -14.93 -20.62 -10.99
C SER A 355 -15.52 -21.42 -9.83
N PRO A 356 -16.80 -21.25 -9.46
CA PRO A 356 -17.40 -21.96 -8.36
C PRO A 356 -17.71 -23.41 -8.72
N CYS A 357 -17.32 -24.31 -7.81
CA CYS A 357 -17.61 -25.74 -7.83
C CYS A 357 -19.13 -25.95 -7.57
N ARG A 358 -19.86 -26.54 -8.53
CA ARG A 358 -21.24 -27.00 -8.32
C ARG A 358 -21.24 -28.48 -7.91
N SER A 359 -21.69 -28.76 -6.69
CA SER A 359 -22.36 -30.02 -6.30
C SER A 359 -23.77 -30.03 -6.93
N SER A 360 -24.44 -31.11 -7.33
CA SER A 360 -24.67 -32.49 -6.82
C SER A 360 -25.38 -33.31 -7.94
N PRO A 361 -25.99 -34.51 -7.72
CA PRO A 361 -25.44 -35.80 -7.28
C PRO A 361 -25.78 -36.99 -8.25
N GLY A 362 -25.05 -38.10 -8.13
CA GLY A 362 -25.60 -39.47 -8.24
C GLY A 362 -25.64 -40.17 -9.61
N ARG A 363 -24.75 -41.16 -9.81
CA ARG A 363 -25.06 -42.61 -10.00
C ARG A 363 -23.81 -43.37 -10.46
N ARG A 364 -23.54 -44.50 -9.79
CA ARG A 364 -22.55 -45.52 -10.20
C ARG A 364 -23.16 -46.41 -11.29
N VAL A 365 -22.32 -47.03 -12.14
CA VAL A 365 -22.26 -48.50 -12.41
C VAL A 365 -21.21 -48.83 -13.51
N TYR A 366 -20.21 -49.61 -13.08
CA TYR A 366 -19.38 -50.68 -13.69
C TYR A 366 -18.90 -50.78 -15.16
N ALA A 367 -17.58 -51.10 -15.25
CA ALA A 367 -16.87 -52.17 -16.02
C ALA A 367 -16.97 -52.19 -17.57
N ARG A 368 -15.98 -52.62 -18.39
CA ARG A 368 -14.62 -53.22 -18.32
C ARG A 368 -14.01 -53.11 -19.76
N PRO A 369 -12.75 -53.53 -20.01
CA PRO A 369 -11.89 -53.07 -21.12
C PRO A 369 -11.81 -54.03 -22.32
N ALA A 370 -11.16 -53.62 -23.44
CA ALA A 370 -10.17 -54.41 -24.18
C ALA A 370 -9.63 -53.71 -25.45
N ALA A 371 -8.39 -54.10 -25.79
CA ALA A 371 -7.80 -54.26 -27.13
C ALA A 371 -7.14 -53.08 -27.88
N ALA A 372 -5.79 -53.13 -27.88
CA ALA A 372 -4.92 -52.85 -29.04
C ALA A 372 -4.97 -54.08 -30.01
N PRO A 373 -4.36 -54.13 -31.23
CA PRO A 373 -3.10 -53.46 -31.62
C PRO A 373 -2.88 -53.10 -33.13
N ALA A 374 -1.68 -52.55 -33.40
CA ALA A 374 -0.86 -52.64 -34.63
C ALA A 374 -1.34 -51.83 -35.87
N ASP A 375 -0.51 -51.36 -36.83
CA ASP A 375 0.90 -51.60 -37.16
C ASP A 375 1.41 -50.50 -38.14
N ARG A 376 2.75 -50.30 -38.18
CA ARG A 376 3.67 -49.80 -39.26
C ARG A 376 3.26 -48.60 -40.16
N GLY A 377 4.11 -47.66 -40.59
CA GLY A 377 5.56 -47.48 -40.84
C GLY A 377 5.66 -46.09 -41.55
N THR A 378 6.76 -45.39 -41.76
CA THR A 378 8.13 -45.69 -42.18
C THR A 378 9.04 -44.49 -41.86
N ALA A 379 10.35 -44.75 -41.90
CA ALA A 379 11.43 -43.89 -41.42
C ALA A 379 11.94 -42.83 -42.42
N THR A 380 12.57 -41.78 -41.87
CA THR A 380 13.85 -41.11 -42.25
C THR A 380 14.00 -39.96 -41.24
N GLY A 381 15.12 -39.58 -40.61
CA GLY A 381 16.52 -39.94 -40.58
C GLY A 381 17.21 -38.76 -39.86
N GLY A 382 18.16 -38.98 -38.93
CA GLY A 382 18.98 -37.90 -38.37
C GLY A 382 19.35 -38.02 -36.89
N ARG A 383 20.65 -38.18 -36.64
CA ARG A 383 21.33 -38.47 -35.36
C ARG A 383 21.20 -37.38 -34.29
N PHE A 384 21.14 -37.75 -33.01
CA PHE A 384 22.23 -37.49 -32.04
C PHE A 384 22.03 -38.23 -30.70
N ARG A 385 23.16 -38.55 -30.07
CA ARG A 385 23.39 -39.50 -28.97
C ARG A 385 22.70 -39.14 -27.62
N ARG A 386 22.17 -40.16 -26.93
CA ARG A 386 22.15 -40.26 -25.45
C ARG A 386 22.51 -41.69 -25.05
N SER A 387 23.51 -41.83 -24.19
CA SER A 387 23.91 -43.07 -23.54
C SER A 387 23.20 -43.22 -22.20
N SER A 388 22.70 -44.42 -21.98
CA SER A 388 22.00 -44.95 -20.81
C SER A 388 22.88 -45.96 -20.07
N TRP A 389 22.77 -46.04 -18.74
CA TRP A 389 23.03 -47.22 -17.87
C TRP A 389 22.15 -47.00 -16.61
N TRP A 390 21.07 -47.76 -16.33
CA TRP A 390 20.98 -49.09 -15.69
C TRP A 390 22.06 -49.36 -14.62
N CYS A 391 21.85 -50.04 -13.50
CA CYS A 391 20.74 -50.52 -12.67
C CYS A 391 21.46 -51.45 -11.67
N LEU A 392 21.19 -51.45 -10.35
CA LEU A 392 21.38 -52.66 -9.54
C LEU A 392 20.66 -52.60 -8.18
N CYS A 393 19.93 -53.68 -7.94
CA CYS A 393 19.06 -53.99 -6.82
C CYS A 393 19.83 -54.32 -5.53
N GLY A 394 19.19 -54.06 -4.38
CA GLY A 394 19.39 -54.77 -3.11
C GLY A 394 18.04 -54.98 -2.42
N ARG A 395 17.68 -56.23 -2.16
CA ARG A 395 16.37 -56.70 -1.64
C ARG A 395 16.30 -56.70 -0.10
N SER A 396 15.08 -56.43 0.40
CA SER A 396 14.40 -56.94 1.62
C SER A 396 15.03 -56.64 3.00
N ALA A 397 14.28 -56.34 4.07
CA ALA A 397 13.02 -56.95 4.49
C ALA A 397 12.18 -56.04 5.42
N ARG A 398 10.94 -56.49 5.62
CA ARG A 398 9.86 -56.08 6.55
C ARG A 398 10.41 -55.80 7.97
N SER A 399 9.84 -54.99 8.86
CA SER A 399 8.45 -54.77 9.30
C SER A 399 8.47 -53.74 10.44
N GLY A 400 7.35 -53.05 10.71
CA GLY A 400 7.05 -52.51 12.04
C GLY A 400 6.83 -51.00 12.12
N LEU A 401 5.56 -50.60 12.20
CA LEU A 401 5.14 -49.32 12.79
C LEU A 401 5.57 -49.28 14.27
N PRO A 402 5.80 -48.08 14.84
CA PRO A 402 4.79 -47.57 15.77
C PRO A 402 4.48 -46.07 15.63
N ALA A 403 3.41 -45.71 16.34
CA ALA A 403 2.64 -44.47 16.42
C ALA A 403 3.44 -43.21 16.89
N PRO A 404 2.86 -42.00 16.74
CA PRO A 404 3.57 -40.74 16.97
C PRO A 404 3.71 -40.40 18.46
N ALA A 405 4.90 -39.95 18.86
CA ALA A 405 5.17 -39.42 20.19
C ALA A 405 4.57 -38.02 20.34
N ALA A 406 3.66 -37.88 21.29
CA ALA A 406 3.16 -36.61 21.80
C ALA A 406 4.25 -35.94 22.65
N TYR A 407 4.61 -34.70 22.31
CA TYR A 407 5.42 -33.85 23.17
C TYR A 407 4.54 -33.30 24.30
N ARG A 408 4.90 -33.61 25.55
CA ARG A 408 4.44 -32.91 26.75
C ARG A 408 5.31 -31.69 26.99
N CYS A 409 4.66 -30.54 27.18
CA CYS A 409 5.26 -29.35 27.74
C CYS A 409 5.67 -29.58 29.21
N HIS A 410 6.89 -29.20 29.56
CA HIS A 410 7.29 -28.76 30.89
C HIS A 410 8.23 -27.56 30.74
N SER A 411 7.83 -26.41 31.28
CA SER A 411 8.71 -25.32 31.74
C SER A 411 8.88 -25.49 33.27
N PRO A 412 9.95 -24.98 33.92
CA PRO A 412 10.18 -23.52 34.03
C PRO A 412 11.66 -23.09 33.91
N ALA A 413 11.82 -21.77 33.72
CA ALA A 413 13.05 -20.98 33.51
C ALA A 413 13.56 -20.91 32.06
#